data_AF-A0A5R8WEG2-F1
#
_entry.id   AF-A0A5R8WEG2-F1
#
_cell.length_a   1.000
_cell.length_b   1.000
_cell.length_c   1.000
_cell.angle_alpha   90.00
_cell.angle_beta   90.00
_cell.angle_gamma   90.00
#
_symmetry.space_group_name_H-M   'P 1'
#
loop_
_entity.id
_entity.type
_entity.pdbx_description
1 polymer ?
#
loop_
_entity_poly.entity_id
_entity_poly.type
_entity_poly.pdbx_seq_one_letter_code
_entity_poly.pdbx_strand_id
1 'polypeptide(L)'
;MQDLPASGIATSSATPPSPASPTPVVDSPTSVQERTYKLTTASGAEISFLLPASATDPAVEAIEAYRVKAGAEPVSYLVADVDNRRGNAPVDMYMVNVFDDQGRQLSFSRVTDVIQSWGPTYSYDFKWTMGDGNPVDEGVGAGLKREATALQNSNLDDAAPGEQTRIVLASADADLPLKVARVTVQPSGMGTEEEARPASWGD
;
A
#
# COMPACT_ATOMS: atom_id res chain seq x y z
N MET A 1 -33.05 -24.20 70.49
CA MET A 1 -33.84 -24.33 69.25
C MET A 1 -33.63 -23.04 68.46
N GLN A 2 -33.04 -23.14 67.25
CA GLN A 2 -33.14 -22.25 66.06
C GLN A 2 -32.88 -20.74 66.27
N ASP A 3 -32.16 -19.96 65.47
CA ASP A 3 -31.58 -20.03 64.12
C ASP A 3 -30.60 -18.82 63.99
N LEU A 4 -29.57 -18.90 63.15
CA LEU A 4 -28.76 -17.76 62.62
C LEU A 4 -29.27 -17.48 61.17
N PRO A 5 -28.91 -16.40 60.41
CA PRO A 5 -27.95 -15.31 60.65
C PRO A 5 -28.41 -13.90 60.18
N ALA A 6 -27.67 -12.82 60.52
CA ALA A 6 -27.51 -11.66 59.63
C ALA A 6 -26.32 -10.76 60.04
N SER A 7 -25.38 -10.61 59.09
CA SER A 7 -24.52 -9.43 58.82
C SER A 7 -23.60 -8.87 59.90
N GLY A 8 -22.29 -8.99 59.65
CA GLY A 8 -21.25 -8.28 60.38
C GLY A 8 -19.86 -8.43 59.73
N ILE A 9 -19.72 -7.86 58.53
CA ILE A 9 -18.51 -7.35 57.85
C ILE A 9 -17.12 -7.79 58.38
N ALA A 10 -16.41 -8.55 57.54
CA ALA A 10 -15.00 -8.86 57.66
C ALA A 10 -14.09 -7.71 57.18
N THR A 11 -13.07 -7.43 57.98
CA THR A 11 -11.66 -7.16 57.66
C THR A 11 -11.31 -6.72 56.22
N SER A 12 -10.60 -5.59 56.08
CA SER A 12 -9.18 -5.61 55.64
C SER A 12 -8.66 -4.21 55.29
N SER A 13 -7.40 -4.02 55.66
CA SER A 13 -6.55 -2.85 55.50
C SER A 13 -6.45 -2.35 54.05
N ALA A 14 -6.40 -1.02 53.92
CA ALA A 14 -6.22 -0.33 52.65
C ALA A 14 -4.82 -0.60 52.03
N THR A 15 -4.82 -1.24 50.87
CA THR A 15 -3.67 -1.37 49.96
C THR A 15 -3.65 -0.16 49.01
N PRO A 16 -2.48 0.46 48.72
CA PRO A 16 -2.39 1.56 47.75
C PRO A 16 -2.72 1.09 46.31
N PRO A 17 -3.21 1.97 45.42
CA PRO A 17 -3.61 1.59 44.07
C PRO A 17 -2.40 1.15 43.23
N SER A 18 -2.51 -0.03 42.65
CA SER A 18 -1.59 -0.58 41.65
C SER A 18 -1.55 0.32 40.41
N PRO A 19 -0.37 0.58 39.81
CA PRO A 19 -0.29 1.28 38.53
C PRO A 19 -1.04 0.51 37.45
N ALA A 20 -1.72 1.27 36.59
CA ALA A 20 -2.56 0.81 35.49
C ALA A 20 -1.85 -0.23 34.62
N SER A 21 -2.60 -1.26 34.24
CA SER A 21 -2.21 -2.26 33.25
C SER A 21 -1.71 -1.58 31.97
N PRO A 22 -0.63 -2.07 31.35
CA PRO A 22 -0.23 -1.60 30.03
C PRO A 22 -1.36 -1.90 29.04
N THR A 23 -1.80 -0.88 28.33
CA THR A 23 -2.67 -0.97 27.17
C THR A 23 -2.12 -2.04 26.22
N PRO A 24 -2.94 -2.94 25.64
CA PRO A 24 -2.47 -3.81 24.58
C PRO A 24 -1.97 -2.92 23.44
N VAL A 25 -0.67 -3.02 23.16
CA VAL A 25 -0.06 -2.51 21.94
C VAL A 25 -0.86 -3.09 20.79
N VAL A 26 -1.41 -2.23 19.94
CA VAL A 26 -2.02 -2.65 18.68
C VAL A 26 -0.96 -3.43 17.93
N ASP A 27 -1.13 -4.75 17.84
CA ASP A 27 -0.30 -5.62 17.02
C ASP A 27 -0.29 -5.01 15.62
N SER A 28 0.88 -4.49 15.23
CA SER A 28 1.13 -4.09 13.85
C SER A 28 0.88 -5.33 12.99
N PRO A 29 0.18 -5.23 11.84
CA PRO A 29 -0.14 -6.40 11.03
C PRO A 29 1.14 -7.16 10.73
N THR A 30 1.11 -8.47 11.03
CA THR A 30 2.19 -9.44 10.86
C THR A 30 3.00 -9.11 9.60
N SER A 31 4.19 -8.54 9.78
CA SER A 31 5.00 -8.03 8.68
C SER A 31 5.27 -9.14 7.68
N VAL A 32 4.71 -9.00 6.48
CA VAL A 32 5.10 -9.81 5.33
C VAL A 32 6.60 -9.63 5.16
N GLN A 33 7.33 -10.73 4.95
CA GLN A 33 8.76 -10.65 4.72
C GLN A 33 9.00 -9.82 3.46
N GLU A 34 9.52 -8.60 3.66
CA GLU A 34 10.00 -7.76 2.58
C GLU A 34 11.01 -8.57 1.75
N ARG A 35 10.69 -8.77 0.48
CA ARG A 35 11.52 -9.55 -0.43
C ARG A 35 11.73 -8.79 -1.72
N THR A 36 12.98 -8.76 -2.16
CA THR A 36 13.34 -8.18 -3.45
C THR A 36 13.07 -9.18 -4.56
N TYR A 37 12.45 -8.72 -5.64
CA TYR A 37 12.25 -9.46 -6.87
C TYR A 37 13.00 -8.80 -8.01
N LYS A 38 13.38 -9.60 -9.00
CA LYS A 38 14.06 -9.17 -10.21
C LYS A 38 13.49 -9.88 -11.43
N LEU A 39 13.48 -9.19 -12.56
CA LEU A 39 13.30 -9.79 -13.87
C LEU A 39 14.10 -9.03 -14.93
N THR A 40 14.40 -9.72 -16.02
CA THR A 40 14.87 -9.10 -17.26
C THR A 40 13.79 -9.34 -18.30
N THR A 41 13.23 -8.26 -18.84
CA THR A 41 12.14 -8.35 -19.83
C THR A 41 12.66 -8.91 -21.15
N ALA A 42 11.75 -9.43 -21.98
CA ALA A 42 12.09 -9.83 -23.35
C ALA A 42 12.65 -8.66 -24.20
N SER A 43 12.27 -7.42 -23.87
CA SER A 43 12.81 -6.21 -24.52
C SER A 43 14.21 -5.84 -24.06
N GLY A 44 14.73 -6.44 -22.97
CA GLY A 44 16.07 -6.21 -22.44
C GLY A 44 16.14 -5.23 -21.26
N ALA A 45 15.00 -4.82 -20.69
CA ALA A 45 14.95 -3.98 -19.49
C ALA A 45 15.20 -4.82 -18.22
N GLU A 46 15.92 -4.28 -17.25
CA GLU A 46 16.13 -4.89 -15.95
C GLU A 46 15.23 -4.21 -14.92
N ILE A 47 14.33 -4.97 -14.30
CA ILE A 47 13.37 -4.46 -13.31
C ILE A 47 13.67 -5.11 -11.97
N SER A 48 13.74 -4.29 -10.92
CA SER A 48 13.87 -4.75 -9.54
C SER A 48 12.95 -4.00 -8.61
N PHE A 49 12.33 -4.69 -7.66
CA PHE A 49 11.41 -4.07 -6.70
C PHE A 49 11.39 -4.80 -5.36
N LEU A 50 11.01 -4.08 -4.31
CA LEU A 50 10.74 -4.63 -2.97
C LEU A 50 9.23 -4.82 -2.77
N LEU A 51 8.84 -5.97 -2.20
CA LEU A 51 7.44 -6.29 -1.93
C LEU A 51 7.25 -6.72 -0.46
N PRO A 52 6.39 -6.01 0.33
CA PRO A 52 5.93 -4.64 0.06
C PRO A 52 7.10 -3.64 0.11
N ALA A 53 6.88 -2.45 -0.45
CA ALA A 53 7.71 -1.29 -0.17
C ALA A 53 7.26 -0.61 1.13
N SER A 54 8.20 -0.02 1.87
CA SER A 54 7.88 0.75 3.07
C SER A 54 7.08 2.01 2.72
N ALA A 55 6.08 2.32 3.53
CA ALA A 55 5.35 3.59 3.47
C ALA A 55 6.24 4.81 3.75
N THR A 56 7.43 4.61 4.34
CA THR A 56 8.43 5.65 4.59
C THR A 56 9.48 5.75 3.46
N ASP A 57 9.33 4.99 2.36
CA ASP A 57 10.19 5.18 1.19
C ASP A 57 9.97 6.61 0.65
N PRO A 58 11.04 7.37 0.31
CA PRO A 58 10.90 8.73 -0.21
C PRO A 58 10.00 8.83 -1.46
N ALA A 59 9.88 7.77 -2.26
CA ALA A 59 8.97 7.73 -3.41
C ALA A 59 7.50 7.53 -3.02
N VAL A 60 7.23 7.01 -1.81
CA VAL A 60 5.89 6.68 -1.30
C VAL A 60 5.41 7.68 -0.24
N GLU A 61 6.30 8.33 0.50
CA GLU A 61 5.95 9.17 1.65
C GLU A 61 4.87 10.22 1.35
N ALA A 62 5.02 10.98 0.26
CA ALA A 62 4.04 11.99 -0.13
C ALA A 62 2.71 11.39 -0.60
N ILE A 63 2.76 10.21 -1.22
CA ILE A 63 1.59 9.45 -1.69
C ILE A 63 0.79 8.93 -0.49
N GLU A 64 1.47 8.31 0.48
CA GLU A 64 0.84 7.80 1.70
C GLU A 64 0.29 8.95 2.56
N ALA A 65 1.03 10.05 2.71
CA ALA A 65 0.55 11.23 3.42
C ALA A 65 -0.75 11.77 2.80
N TYR A 66 -0.82 11.81 1.47
CA TYR A 66 -2.05 12.17 0.77
C TYR A 66 -3.18 11.15 1.01
N ARG A 67 -2.91 9.84 0.92
CA ARG A 67 -3.90 8.78 1.16
C ARG A 67 -4.53 8.90 2.55
N VAL A 68 -3.70 9.06 3.59
CA VAL A 68 -4.14 9.24 4.99
C VAL A 68 -4.98 10.52 5.11
N LYS A 69 -4.50 11.63 4.55
CA LYS A 69 -5.21 12.92 4.57
C LYS A 69 -6.57 12.85 3.88
N ALA A 70 -6.67 12.08 2.80
CA ALA A 70 -7.90 11.83 2.08
C ALA A 70 -8.79 10.77 2.76
N GLY A 71 -8.36 10.16 3.87
CA GLY A 71 -9.14 9.16 4.60
C GLY A 71 -9.46 7.91 3.79
N ALA A 72 -8.64 7.60 2.77
CA ALA A 72 -8.82 6.40 1.96
C ALA A 72 -8.45 5.14 2.77
N GLU A 73 -8.86 3.98 2.29
CA GLU A 73 -8.49 2.69 2.89
C GLU A 73 -6.97 2.46 2.81
N PRO A 74 -6.38 1.70 3.75
CA PRO A 74 -4.97 1.29 3.66
C PRO A 74 -4.70 0.50 2.37
N VAL A 75 -3.49 0.65 1.83
CA VAL A 75 -3.04 -0.01 0.60
C VAL A 75 -1.65 -0.61 0.79
N SER A 76 -1.29 -1.59 -0.04
CA SER A 76 0.10 -2.06 -0.14
C SER A 76 0.83 -1.34 -1.27
N TYR A 77 2.07 -0.93 -1.04
CA TYR A 77 2.91 -0.29 -2.06
C TYR A 77 4.00 -1.22 -2.59
N LEU A 78 4.43 -0.93 -3.81
CA LEU A 78 5.61 -1.51 -4.44
C LEU A 78 6.33 -0.40 -5.20
N VAL A 79 7.64 -0.35 -5.05
CA VAL A 79 8.51 0.61 -5.74
C VAL A 79 9.43 -0.19 -6.65
N ALA A 80 9.32 0.03 -7.96
CA ALA A 80 10.13 -0.62 -8.97
C ALA A 80 11.18 0.31 -9.53
N ASP A 81 12.44 -0.08 -9.39
CA ASP A 81 13.55 0.49 -10.15
C ASP A 81 13.60 -0.21 -11.51
N VAL A 82 13.42 0.57 -12.58
CA VAL A 82 13.39 0.10 -13.97
C VAL A 82 14.59 0.65 -14.70
N ASP A 83 15.54 -0.21 -15.04
CA ASP A 83 16.69 0.12 -15.89
C ASP A 83 16.43 -0.36 -17.31
N ASN A 84 16.03 0.56 -18.17
CA ASN A 84 15.74 0.30 -19.57
C ASN A 84 16.89 0.75 -20.49
N ARG A 85 18.11 0.94 -19.95
CA ARG A 85 19.28 1.37 -20.75
C ARG A 85 19.71 0.35 -21.80
N ARG A 86 19.39 -0.92 -21.56
CA ARG A 86 19.65 -2.04 -22.47
C ARG A 86 18.41 -2.50 -23.23
N GLY A 87 17.24 -1.97 -22.89
CA GLY A 87 16.00 -2.38 -23.53
C GLY A 87 15.71 -1.60 -24.81
N ASN A 88 14.82 -2.16 -25.62
CA ASN A 88 14.46 -1.64 -26.93
C ASN A 88 12.99 -1.22 -27.06
N ALA A 89 12.23 -1.28 -25.96
CA ALA A 89 10.82 -0.89 -25.87
C ALA A 89 10.56 -0.18 -24.53
N PRO A 90 9.61 0.76 -24.47
CA PRO A 90 9.26 1.46 -23.23
C PRO A 90 8.69 0.49 -22.18
N VAL A 91 8.93 0.81 -20.91
CA VAL A 91 8.43 0.04 -19.75
C VAL A 91 7.68 1.00 -18.83
N ASP A 92 6.37 0.77 -18.66
CA ASP A 92 5.48 1.58 -17.84
C ASP A 92 5.04 0.87 -16.54
N MET A 93 5.44 -0.40 -16.37
CA MET A 93 5.00 -1.24 -15.25
C MET A 93 3.47 -1.29 -15.12
N TYR A 94 2.77 -1.52 -16.23
CA TYR A 94 1.31 -1.54 -16.30
C TYR A 94 0.63 -2.27 -15.12
N MET A 95 1.10 -3.47 -14.78
CA MET A 95 0.54 -4.24 -13.66
C MET A 95 1.58 -5.19 -13.06
N VAL A 96 1.50 -5.41 -11.75
CA VAL A 96 2.22 -6.49 -11.07
C VAL A 96 1.21 -7.35 -10.33
N ASN A 97 1.23 -8.66 -10.58
CA ASN A 97 0.34 -9.62 -9.94
C ASN A 97 1.14 -10.53 -9.01
N VAL A 98 0.67 -10.66 -7.77
CA VAL A 98 1.25 -11.49 -6.72
C VAL A 98 0.27 -12.61 -6.43
N PHE A 99 0.72 -13.85 -6.55
CA PHE A 99 -0.09 -15.03 -6.31
C PHE A 99 0.38 -15.76 -5.05
N ASP A 100 -0.56 -16.17 -4.21
CA ASP A 100 -0.27 -17.04 -3.09
C ASP A 100 -0.34 -18.53 -3.44
N ASP A 101 -0.05 -19.40 -2.48
CA ASP A 101 -0.05 -20.86 -2.66
C ASP A 101 -1.46 -21.45 -2.84
N GLN A 102 -2.52 -20.67 -2.58
CA GLN A 102 -3.92 -21.02 -2.83
C GLN A 102 -4.42 -20.47 -4.18
N GLY A 103 -3.59 -19.72 -4.92
CA GLY A 103 -3.96 -19.08 -6.18
C GLY A 103 -4.73 -17.77 -6.03
N ARG A 104 -4.81 -17.18 -4.83
CA ARG A 104 -5.33 -15.83 -4.65
C ARG A 104 -4.37 -14.84 -5.32
N GLN A 105 -4.93 -13.95 -6.13
CA GLN A 105 -4.20 -12.91 -6.84
C GLN A 105 -4.37 -11.57 -6.13
N LEU A 106 -3.26 -10.90 -5.85
CA LEU A 106 -3.19 -9.49 -5.50
C LEU A 106 -2.64 -8.71 -6.68
N SER A 107 -3.34 -7.66 -7.10
CA SER A 107 -2.93 -6.83 -8.24
C SER A 107 -2.46 -5.46 -7.78
N PHE A 108 -1.32 -5.05 -8.31
CA PHE A 108 -0.74 -3.73 -8.14
C PHE A 108 -0.85 -2.97 -9.45
N SER A 109 -1.45 -1.79 -9.39
CA SER A 109 -1.56 -0.85 -10.51
C SER A 109 -0.69 0.36 -10.25
N ARG A 110 -0.35 1.12 -11.30
CA ARG A 110 0.42 2.36 -11.13
C ARG A 110 -0.33 3.30 -10.19
N VAL A 111 0.42 4.01 -9.34
CA VAL A 111 -0.18 4.98 -8.43
C VAL A 111 -0.97 6.06 -9.18
N THR A 112 -0.52 6.40 -10.39
CA THR A 112 -1.18 7.36 -11.29
C THR A 112 -2.61 6.97 -11.65
N ASP A 113 -2.93 5.68 -11.63
CA ASP A 113 -4.25 5.16 -12.01
C ASP A 113 -5.22 5.14 -10.83
N VAL A 114 -4.70 5.08 -9.60
CA VAL A 114 -5.51 4.90 -8.39
C VAL A 114 -5.58 6.14 -7.50
N ILE A 115 -4.57 7.02 -7.53
CA ILE A 115 -4.47 8.16 -6.60
C ILE A 115 -5.65 9.13 -6.66
N GLN A 116 -6.24 9.28 -7.85
CA GLN A 116 -7.42 10.14 -8.05
C GLN A 116 -8.68 9.58 -7.39
N SER A 117 -8.72 8.28 -7.09
CA SER A 117 -9.88 7.63 -6.46
C SER A 117 -9.88 7.72 -4.94
N TRP A 118 -8.74 8.03 -4.33
CA TRP A 118 -8.62 8.21 -2.88
C TRP A 118 -9.21 9.54 -2.40
N GLY A 119 -9.17 10.55 -3.27
CA GLY A 119 -9.66 11.89 -2.98
C GLY A 119 -11.18 12.06 -3.17
N PRO A 120 -11.69 13.26 -2.85
CA PRO A 120 -13.09 13.56 -3.05
C PRO A 120 -13.47 13.64 -4.53
N THR A 121 -14.72 13.30 -4.80
CA THR A 121 -15.32 13.40 -6.13
C THR A 121 -16.28 14.58 -6.20
N TYR A 122 -16.31 15.24 -7.36
CA TYR A 122 -17.26 16.31 -7.65
C TYR A 122 -18.41 15.75 -8.47
N SER A 123 -19.60 15.74 -7.90
CA SER A 123 -20.80 15.15 -8.51
C SER A 123 -21.63 16.19 -9.27
N TYR A 124 -22.58 15.70 -10.08
CA TYR A 124 -23.48 16.54 -10.89
C TYR A 124 -24.40 17.45 -10.07
N ASP A 125 -24.56 17.20 -8.77
CA ASP A 125 -25.28 18.09 -7.86
C ASP A 125 -24.41 19.25 -7.33
N PHE A 126 -23.24 19.46 -7.95
CA PHE A 126 -22.28 20.52 -7.65
C PHE A 126 -21.70 20.45 -6.24
N LYS A 127 -21.62 19.23 -5.68
CA LYS A 127 -21.05 18.99 -4.34
C LYS A 127 -19.79 18.14 -4.42
N TRP A 128 -18.90 18.41 -3.48
CA TRP A 128 -17.78 17.52 -3.21
C TRP A 128 -18.19 16.50 -2.16
N THR A 129 -17.84 15.24 -2.41
CA THR A 129 -18.04 14.14 -1.46
C THR A 129 -16.76 13.34 -1.32
N MET A 130 -16.45 12.92 -0.10
CA MET A 130 -15.37 11.98 0.19
C MET A 130 -15.74 10.56 -0.25
N GLY A 131 -14.78 9.63 -0.22
CA GLY A 131 -15.00 8.23 -0.60
C GLY A 131 -16.05 7.50 0.26
N ASP A 132 -16.27 7.97 1.49
CA ASP A 132 -17.32 7.48 2.41
C ASP A 132 -18.72 8.09 2.12
N GLY A 133 -18.83 8.97 1.12
CA GLY A 133 -20.05 9.67 0.74
C GLY A 133 -20.36 10.92 1.56
N ASN A 134 -19.55 11.29 2.55
CA ASN A 134 -19.78 12.48 3.35
C ASN A 134 -19.45 13.75 2.53
N PRO A 135 -20.26 14.82 2.66
CA PRO A 135 -20.00 16.08 1.97
C PRO A 135 -18.74 16.74 2.52
N VAL A 136 -17.96 17.37 1.65
CA VAL A 136 -16.77 18.15 2.00
C VAL A 136 -16.88 19.57 1.47
N ASP A 137 -16.27 20.52 2.20
CA ASP A 137 -16.16 21.91 1.76
C ASP A 137 -15.45 22.01 0.40
N GLU A 138 -15.89 22.95 -0.44
CA GLU A 138 -15.35 23.12 -1.79
C GLU A 138 -13.85 23.42 -1.79
N GLY A 139 -13.37 24.28 -0.89
CA GLY A 139 -11.97 24.64 -0.80
C GLY A 139 -11.09 23.46 -0.41
N VAL A 140 -11.59 22.62 0.51
CA VAL A 140 -10.93 21.37 0.90
C VAL A 140 -10.95 20.35 -0.24
N GLY A 141 -12.12 20.15 -0.88
CA GLY A 141 -12.29 19.21 -1.99
C GLY A 141 -11.40 19.55 -3.19
N ALA A 142 -11.45 20.80 -3.66
CA ALA A 142 -10.59 21.29 -4.72
C ALA A 142 -9.10 21.28 -4.34
N GLY A 143 -8.78 21.50 -3.06
CA GLY A 143 -7.41 21.37 -2.53
C GLY A 143 -6.88 19.95 -2.69
N LEU A 144 -7.61 18.95 -2.17
CA LEU A 144 -7.25 17.54 -2.27
C LEU A 144 -7.18 17.07 -3.73
N LYS A 145 -8.07 17.54 -4.59
CA LYS A 145 -8.05 17.19 -6.02
C LYS A 145 -6.78 17.72 -6.71
N ARG A 146 -6.37 18.97 -6.44
CA ARG A 146 -5.14 19.53 -6.99
C ARG A 146 -3.90 18.80 -6.51
N GLU A 147 -3.86 18.43 -5.24
CA GLU A 147 -2.77 17.64 -4.65
C GLU A 147 -2.66 16.27 -5.31
N ALA A 148 -3.77 15.55 -5.51
CA ALA A 148 -3.82 14.29 -6.24
C ALA A 148 -3.27 14.43 -7.67
N THR A 149 -3.68 15.49 -8.38
CA THR A 149 -3.19 15.77 -9.73
C THR A 149 -1.70 16.10 -9.75
N ALA A 150 -1.20 16.85 -8.76
CA ALA A 150 0.23 17.12 -8.65
C ALA A 150 1.04 15.84 -8.44
N LEU A 151 0.58 14.97 -7.52
CA LEU A 151 1.21 13.69 -7.24
C LEU A 151 1.14 12.75 -8.45
N GLN A 152 -0.01 12.67 -9.13
CA GLN A 152 -0.14 11.92 -10.37
C GLN A 152 0.88 12.41 -11.42
N ASN A 153 0.93 13.72 -11.67
CA ASN A 153 1.84 14.31 -12.66
C ASN A 153 3.31 14.05 -12.33
N SER A 154 3.70 14.07 -11.06
CA SER A 154 5.08 13.76 -10.63
C SER A 154 5.45 12.27 -10.73
N ASN A 155 4.49 11.39 -11.02
CA ASN A 155 4.69 9.94 -11.11
C ASN A 155 4.29 9.38 -12.49
N LEU A 156 4.10 10.24 -13.51
CA LEU A 156 3.72 9.83 -14.86
C LEU A 156 4.86 9.12 -15.62
N ASP A 157 6.10 9.28 -15.18
CA ASP A 157 7.27 8.77 -15.89
C ASP A 157 7.17 7.26 -16.16
N ASP A 158 7.47 6.89 -17.39
CA ASP A 158 7.81 5.55 -17.83
C ASP A 158 9.32 5.47 -18.13
N ALA A 159 9.85 4.27 -18.29
CA ALA A 159 11.25 4.09 -18.70
C ALA A 159 11.31 3.95 -20.22
N ALA A 160 11.71 5.01 -20.95
CA ALA A 160 11.98 4.90 -22.37
C ALA A 160 13.29 4.10 -22.64
N PRO A 161 13.50 3.60 -23.87
CA PRO A 161 14.77 2.96 -24.23
C PRO A 161 15.96 3.89 -23.97
N GLY A 162 16.97 3.41 -23.24
CA GLY A 162 18.13 4.23 -22.86
C GLY A 162 18.01 4.93 -21.51
N GLU A 163 16.88 4.81 -20.83
CA GLU A 163 16.61 5.51 -19.57
C GLU A 163 16.54 4.56 -18.36
N GLN A 164 16.57 5.17 -17.18
CA GLN A 164 16.31 4.50 -15.91
C GLN A 164 15.36 5.37 -15.11
N THR A 165 14.32 4.77 -14.53
CA THR A 165 13.36 5.48 -13.68
C THR A 165 12.89 4.60 -12.53
N ARG A 166 12.08 5.20 -11.65
CA ARG A 166 11.41 4.53 -10.55
C ARG A 166 9.90 4.68 -10.72
N ILE A 167 9.17 3.57 -10.66
CA ILE A 167 7.72 3.55 -10.82
C ILE A 167 7.09 3.03 -9.53
N VAL A 168 6.11 3.77 -9.01
CA VAL A 168 5.36 3.41 -7.80
C VAL A 168 4.03 2.76 -8.19
N LEU A 169 3.77 1.60 -7.61
CA LEU A 169 2.53 0.85 -7.75
C LEU A 169 1.86 0.68 -6.40
N ALA A 170 0.53 0.57 -6.41
CA ALA A 170 -0.29 0.34 -5.23
C ALA A 170 -1.33 -0.75 -5.49
N SER A 171 -1.60 -1.55 -4.47
CA SER A 171 -2.69 -2.53 -4.43
C SER A 171 -3.75 -2.09 -3.43
N ALA A 172 -5.02 -2.19 -3.81
CA ALA A 172 -6.13 -1.89 -2.90
C ALA A 172 -6.16 -2.82 -1.68
N ASP A 173 -5.57 -4.01 -1.79
CA ASP A 173 -5.39 -4.93 -0.68
C ASP A 173 -4.16 -4.52 0.15
N ALA A 174 -4.39 -4.12 1.40
CA ALA A 174 -3.31 -3.81 2.35
C ALA A 174 -2.55 -5.07 2.81
N ASP A 175 -3.23 -6.22 2.85
CA ASP A 175 -2.69 -7.46 3.39
C ASP A 175 -2.10 -8.35 2.28
N LEU A 176 -0.77 -8.27 2.14
CA LEU A 176 -0.03 -9.18 1.28
C LEU A 176 -0.09 -10.64 1.80
N PRO A 177 -0.07 -11.64 0.90
CA PRO A 177 -0.07 -13.03 1.32
C PRO A 177 1.21 -13.36 2.08
N LEU A 178 1.06 -14.09 3.20
CA LEU A 178 2.18 -14.57 4.02
C LEU A 178 3.17 -15.44 3.23
N LYS A 179 2.68 -16.13 2.19
CA LYS A 179 3.48 -16.94 1.27
C LYS A 179 3.19 -16.53 -0.16
N VAL A 180 4.20 -15.91 -0.78
CA VAL A 180 4.17 -15.62 -2.21
C VAL A 180 4.65 -16.85 -2.98
N ALA A 181 3.78 -17.41 -3.81
CA ALA A 181 4.10 -18.54 -4.68
C ALA A 181 4.65 -18.07 -6.05
N ARG A 182 4.11 -16.97 -6.59
CA ARG A 182 4.48 -16.45 -7.90
C ARG A 182 4.28 -14.94 -7.98
N VAL A 183 5.15 -14.26 -8.72
CA VAL A 183 4.98 -12.84 -9.07
C VAL A 183 5.12 -12.69 -10.56
N THR A 184 4.14 -12.06 -11.21
CA THR A 184 4.21 -11.69 -12.63
C THR A 184 4.17 -10.18 -12.77
N VAL A 185 4.87 -9.68 -13.79
CA VAL A 185 4.94 -8.28 -14.14
C VAL A 185 4.50 -8.16 -15.58
N GLN A 186 3.59 -7.24 -15.85
CA GLN A 186 3.24 -6.82 -17.20
C GLN A 186 4.00 -5.51 -17.48
N PRO A 187 5.12 -5.54 -18.23
CA PRO A 187 6.00 -4.38 -18.35
C PRO A 187 5.41 -3.24 -19.19
N SER A 188 4.43 -3.54 -20.04
CA SER A 188 3.67 -2.58 -20.85
C SER A 188 2.22 -3.04 -21.04
N GLY A 189 1.28 -2.10 -21.20
CA GLY A 189 -0.15 -2.44 -21.37
C GLY A 189 -0.49 -3.33 -22.58
N MET A 190 0.40 -3.44 -23.57
CA MET A 190 0.30 -4.38 -24.70
C MET A 190 1.28 -5.57 -24.60
N GLY A 191 2.12 -5.61 -23.57
CA GLY A 191 3.10 -6.65 -23.34
C GLY A 191 2.50 -7.91 -22.71
N THR A 192 3.20 -9.02 -22.85
CA THR A 192 2.89 -10.26 -22.13
C THR A 192 3.34 -10.16 -20.68
N GLU A 193 2.65 -10.86 -19.79
CA GLU A 193 3.12 -11.04 -18.42
C GLU A 193 4.44 -11.85 -18.42
N GLU A 194 5.40 -11.36 -17.65
CA GLU A 194 6.71 -11.97 -17.44
C GLU A 194 6.91 -12.28 -15.96
N GLU A 195 7.55 -13.41 -15.64
CA GLU A 195 7.66 -13.86 -14.25
C GLU A 195 8.86 -13.23 -13.54
N ALA A 196 8.61 -12.57 -12.41
CA ALA A 196 9.66 -12.05 -11.55
C ALA A 196 10.12 -13.13 -10.57
N ARG A 197 11.43 -13.21 -10.36
CA ARG A 197 12.05 -14.16 -9.44
C ARG A 197 12.51 -13.43 -8.18
N PRO A 198 12.44 -14.07 -7.00
CA PRO A 198 13.17 -13.58 -5.84
C PRO A 198 14.62 -13.31 -6.24
N ALA A 199 15.15 -12.14 -5.86
CA ALA A 199 16.58 -11.94 -5.92
C ALA A 199 17.19 -12.97 -4.97
N SER A 200 17.83 -14.01 -5.50
CA SER A 200 18.60 -14.93 -4.68
C SER A 200 19.63 -14.10 -3.92
N TRP A 201 19.63 -14.21 -2.59
CA TRP A 201 20.83 -13.90 -1.82
C TRP A 201 21.96 -14.70 -2.48
N GLY A 202 23.06 -14.02 -2.80
CA GLY A 202 24.05 -14.44 -3.79
C GLY A 202 24.53 -15.90 -3.72
N ASP A 203 25.11 -16.30 -4.86
CA ASP A 203 26.07 -17.39 -5.05
C ASP A 203 26.86 -17.79 -3.79
#